data_AF-A0A523V5T3-F1
#
_entry.id   AF-A0A523V5T3-F1
#
_cell.length_a   1.000
_cell.length_b   1.000
_cell.length_c   1.000
_cell.angle_alpha   90.00
_cell.angle_beta   90.00
_cell.angle_gamma   90.00
#
_symmetry.space_group_name_H-M   'P 1'
#
loop_
_entity.id
_entity.type
_entity.pdbx_description
1 polymer ?
#
loop_
_entity_poly.entity_id
_entity_poly.type
_entity_poly.pdbx_seq_one_letter_code
_entity_poly.pdbx_strand_id
1 'polypeptide(L)'
;MEILPAITIALAAGVAPMVVYAFVLGSFDRYEKEPSGLLIAAFLWGAVPAILFSLGAQLLLEIPANYFVEPAADLLGAAVIAPVTEEVFKGT
;
A
#
# COMPACT_ATOMS: atom_id res chain seq x y z
N MET A 1 15.14 -15.72 -10.86
CA MET A 1 13.88 -16.45 -10.66
C MET A 1 13.16 -16.08 -9.36
N GLU A 2 13.70 -15.14 -8.56
CA GLU A 2 13.13 -14.75 -7.25
C GLU A 2 12.06 -13.64 -7.30
N ILE A 3 11.92 -12.92 -8.41
CA ILE A 3 11.03 -11.74 -8.49
C ILE A 3 9.56 -12.16 -8.45
N LEU A 4 9.20 -13.21 -9.18
CA LEU A 4 7.83 -13.72 -9.20
C LEU A 4 7.34 -14.17 -7.80
N PRO A 5 8.08 -15.01 -7.05
CA PRO A 5 7.67 -15.35 -5.69
C PRO A 5 7.66 -14.13 -4.76
N ALA A 6 8.62 -13.20 -4.88
CA ALA A 6 8.64 -11.98 -4.06
C ALA A 6 7.40 -11.11 -4.26
N ILE A 7 7.02 -10.84 -5.52
CA ILE A 7 5.80 -10.09 -5.86
C ILE A 7 4.56 -10.81 -5.34
N THR A 8 4.51 -12.14 -5.49
CA THR A 8 3.36 -12.93 -5.04
C THR A 8 3.20 -12.86 -3.53
N ILE A 9 4.30 -12.98 -2.78
CA ILE A 9 4.29 -12.88 -1.31
C ILE A 9 3.91 -11.47 -0.86
N ALA A 10 4.47 -10.43 -1.49
CA ALA A 10 4.15 -9.04 -1.15
C ALA A 10 2.66 -8.73 -1.37
N LEU A 11 2.09 -9.15 -2.51
CA LEU A 11 0.67 -8.98 -2.80
C LEU A 11 -0.20 -9.78 -1.83
N ALA A 12 0.16 -11.03 -1.53
CA ALA A 12 -0.58 -11.84 -0.57
C ALA A 12 -0.54 -11.23 0.84
N ALA A 13 0.63 -10.78 1.29
CA ALA A 13 0.79 -10.16 2.61
C ALA A 13 0.04 -8.82 2.74
N GLY A 14 -0.03 -8.02 1.67
CA GLY A 14 -0.77 -6.76 1.67
C GLY A 14 -2.29 -6.90 1.52
N VAL A 15 -2.75 -7.84 0.68
CA VAL A 15 -4.18 -7.95 0.30
C VAL A 15 -4.93 -8.97 1.15
N ALA A 16 -4.32 -10.12 1.48
CA ALA A 16 -5.03 -11.21 2.15
C ALA A 16 -5.60 -10.80 3.53
N PRO A 17 -4.87 -10.07 4.41
CA PRO A 17 -5.44 -9.62 5.68
C PRO A 17 -6.67 -8.73 5.50
N MET A 18 -6.64 -7.86 4.48
CA MET A 18 -7.76 -6.97 4.18
C MET A 18 -8.98 -7.72 3.63
N VAL A 19 -8.76 -8.74 2.79
CA VAL A 19 -9.84 -9.62 2.31
C VAL A 19 -10.47 -10.40 3.46
N VAL A 20 -9.65 -10.95 4.37
CA VAL A 20 -10.14 -11.63 5.58
C VAL A 20 -10.94 -10.67 6.44
N TYR A 21 -10.44 -9.46 6.66
CA TYR A 21 -11.14 -8.42 7.42
C TYR A 21 -12.51 -8.07 6.82
N ALA A 22 -12.55 -7.79 5.51
CA ALA A 22 -13.79 -7.49 4.79
C ALA A 22 -14.78 -8.66 4.84
N PHE A 23 -14.30 -9.90 4.72
CA PHE A 23 -15.13 -11.10 4.83
C PHE A 23 -15.74 -11.26 6.23
N VAL A 24 -14.92 -11.08 7.29
CA VAL A 24 -15.39 -11.17 8.68
C VAL A 24 -16.45 -10.11 8.96
N LEU A 25 -16.19 -8.85 8.59
CA LEU A 25 -17.16 -7.77 8.78
C LEU A 25 -18.44 -7.96 7.95
N GLY A 26 -18.30 -8.29 6.67
CA GLY A 26 -19.44 -8.55 5.78
C GLY A 26 -20.27 -9.77 6.19
N SER A 27 -19.71 -10.68 7.00
CA SER A 27 -20.46 -11.82 7.55
C SER A 27 -21.41 -11.41 8.69
N PHE A 28 -21.13 -10.29 9.37
CA PHE A 28 -22.02 -9.73 10.39
C PHE A 28 -23.16 -8.92 9.78
N ASP A 29 -22.99 -8.42 8.57
CA ASP A 29 -24.03 -7.74 7.82
C ASP A 29 -25.05 -8.75 7.27
N ARG A 30 -26.12 -8.97 8.05
CA ARG A 30 -27.18 -9.94 7.73
C ARG A 30 -28.38 -9.31 7.02
N TYR A 31 -28.55 -8.01 7.12
CA TYR A 31 -29.79 -7.33 6.74
C TYR A 31 -29.65 -6.53 5.44
N GLU A 32 -28.48 -5.95 5.15
CA GLU A 32 -28.26 -5.13 3.95
C GLU A 32 -26.89 -5.41 3.33
N LYS A 33 -26.67 -6.66 2.91
CA LYS A 33 -25.39 -7.05 2.31
C LYS A 33 -25.03 -6.18 1.11
N GLU A 34 -23.94 -5.44 1.27
CA GLU A 34 -23.36 -4.67 0.19
C GLU A 34 -22.91 -5.57 -0.98
N PRO A 35 -23.19 -5.18 -2.23
CA PRO A 35 -22.66 -5.86 -3.41
C PRO A 35 -21.14 -5.94 -3.38
N SER A 36 -20.58 -7.14 -3.57
CA SER A 36 -19.11 -7.34 -3.54
C SER A 36 -18.36 -6.49 -4.57
N GLY A 37 -19.00 -6.14 -5.68
CA GLY A 37 -18.44 -5.23 -6.68
C GLY A 37 -18.19 -3.82 -6.14
N LEU A 38 -19.07 -3.31 -5.27
CA LEU A 38 -18.90 -1.99 -4.64
C LEU A 38 -17.76 -2.02 -3.61
N LEU A 39 -17.61 -3.12 -2.86
CA LEU A 39 -16.49 -3.30 -1.94
C LEU A 39 -15.14 -3.31 -2.68
N ILE A 40 -15.05 -4.04 -3.80
CA ILE A 40 -13.85 -4.07 -4.64
C ILE A 40 -13.59 -2.68 -5.24
N ALA A 41 -14.62 -2.00 -5.73
CA ALA A 41 -14.48 -0.66 -6.29
C ALA A 41 -13.98 0.35 -5.25
N ALA A 42 -14.54 0.33 -4.03
CA ALA A 42 -14.09 1.18 -2.92
C ALA A 42 -12.64 0.88 -2.52
N PHE A 43 -12.29 -0.41 -2.42
CA PHE A 43 -10.91 -0.82 -2.13
C PHE A 43 -9.93 -0.33 -3.21
N LEU A 44 -10.23 -0.56 -4.48
CA LEU A 44 -9.36 -0.14 -5.60
C LEU A 44 -9.26 1.38 -5.70
N TRP A 45 -10.35 2.10 -5.42
CA TRP A 45 -10.35 3.56 -5.42
C TRP A 45 -9.44 4.15 -4.33
N GLY A 46 -9.35 3.52 -3.16
CA GLY A 46 -8.37 3.91 -2.14
C GLY A 46 -6.95 3.44 -2.49
N ALA A 47 -6.79 2.17 -2.86
CA ALA A 47 -5.49 1.54 -3.04
C ALA A 47 -4.71 2.07 -4.25
N VAL A 48 -5.35 2.19 -5.42
CA VAL A 48 -4.63 2.53 -6.66
C VAL A 48 -4.03 3.94 -6.60
N PRO A 49 -4.77 5.01 -6.27
CA PRO A 49 -4.19 6.34 -6.16
C PRO A 49 -3.14 6.42 -5.05
N ALA A 50 -3.39 5.80 -3.88
CA ALA A 50 -2.44 5.81 -2.77
C ALA A 50 -1.09 5.21 -3.16
N ILE A 51 -1.09 4.04 -3.81
CA ILE A 51 0.13 3.37 -4.28
C ILE A 51 0.85 4.23 -5.32
N LEU A 52 0.12 4.74 -6.32
CA LEU A 52 0.74 5.51 -7.41
C LEU A 52 1.37 6.81 -6.92
N PHE A 53 0.67 7.57 -6.08
CA PHE A 53 1.19 8.84 -5.56
C PHE A 53 2.29 8.63 -4.52
N SER A 54 2.14 7.63 -3.63
CA SER A 54 3.19 7.28 -2.67
C SER A 54 4.47 6.87 -3.38
N LEU A 55 4.39 5.92 -4.33
CA LEU A 55 5.55 5.46 -5.08
C LEU A 55 6.19 6.61 -5.87
N GLY A 56 5.38 7.44 -6.53
CA GLY A 56 5.88 8.61 -7.24
C GLY A 56 6.66 9.56 -6.33
N ALA A 57 6.12 9.86 -5.14
CA ALA A 57 6.78 10.73 -4.17
C ALA A 57 8.05 10.09 -3.57
N GLN A 58 8.04 8.78 -3.27
CA GLN A 58 9.22 8.06 -2.78
C GLN A 58 10.36 8.17 -3.78
N LEU A 59 10.11 7.78 -5.04
CA LEU A 59 11.12 7.81 -6.09
C LEU A 59 11.70 9.22 -6.31
N LEU A 60 10.87 10.25 -6.18
CA LEU A 60 11.32 11.64 -6.28
C LEU A 60 12.20 12.08 -5.11
N LEU A 61 11.87 11.66 -3.89
CA LEU A 61 12.61 12.04 -2.67
C LEU A 61 13.88 11.21 -2.45
N GLU A 62 13.95 10.00 -3.00
CA GLU A 62 15.15 9.15 -2.95
C GLU A 62 16.30 9.73 -3.79
N ILE A 63 16.02 10.44 -4.89
CA ILE A 63 17.05 11.06 -5.74
C ILE A 63 17.98 11.99 -4.93
N PRO A 64 17.47 13.02 -4.21
CA PRO A 64 18.33 13.86 -3.39
C PRO A 64 18.90 13.11 -2.18
N ALA A 65 18.17 12.14 -1.61
CA ALA A 65 18.69 11.35 -0.47
C ALA A 65 19.97 10.59 -0.84
N ASN A 66 19.98 9.92 -2.00
CA ASN A 66 21.14 9.19 -2.52
C ASN A 66 22.30 10.11 -2.91
N TYR A 67 22.04 11.39 -3.19
CA TYR A 67 23.10 12.33 -3.54
C TYR A 67 23.74 13.00 -2.31
N PHE A 68 22.94 13.33 -1.29
CA PHE A 68 23.38 14.16 -0.17
C PHE A 68 23.61 13.39 1.16
N VAL A 69 23.10 12.16 1.30
CA VAL A 69 22.97 11.49 2.60
C VAL A 69 23.66 10.12 2.65
N GLU A 70 24.51 9.80 1.67
CA GLU A 70 25.33 8.59 1.67
C GLU A 70 26.27 8.53 2.90
N PRO A 71 26.41 7.37 3.59
CA PRO A 71 25.85 6.05 3.28
C PRO A 71 24.48 5.75 3.93
N ALA A 72 23.83 6.73 4.55
CA ALA A 72 22.59 6.55 5.29
C ALA A 72 21.32 6.70 4.42
N ALA A 73 21.46 6.86 3.10
CA ALA A 73 20.36 7.12 2.18
C ALA A 73 19.32 5.98 2.18
N ASP A 74 19.76 4.71 2.15
CA ASP A 74 18.87 3.55 2.23
C ASP A 74 18.06 3.53 3.53
N LEU A 75 18.71 3.84 4.66
CA LEU A 75 18.06 3.88 5.96
C LEU A 75 17.04 5.02 6.03
N LEU A 76 17.39 6.20 5.49
CA LEU A 76 16.48 7.34 5.40
C LEU A 76 15.28 7.02 4.50
N GLY A 77 15.53 6.37 3.36
CA GLY A 77 14.53 5.88 2.42
C GLY A 77 13.50 4.99 3.11
N ALA A 78 13.98 3.92 3.74
CA ALA A 78 13.12 2.92 4.37
C ALA A 78 12.44 3.41 5.67
N ALA A 79 13.13 4.18 6.50
CA ALA A 79 12.63 4.56 7.82
C ALA A 79 11.81 5.85 7.84
N VAL A 80 11.97 6.73 6.85
CA VAL A 80 11.34 8.06 6.84
C VAL A 80 10.60 8.32 5.54
N ILE A 81 11.27 8.25 4.40
CA ILE A 81 10.68 8.64 3.12
C ILE A 81 9.49 7.73 2.80
N ALA A 82 9.67 6.41 2.88
CA ALA A 82 8.61 5.46 2.59
C ALA A 82 7.40 5.61 3.52
N PRO A 83 7.53 5.60 4.87
CA PRO A 83 6.38 5.79 5.75
C PRO A 83 5.68 7.14 5.57
N VAL A 84 6.42 8.25 5.44
CA VAL A 84 5.82 9.58 5.33
C VAL A 84 5.01 9.72 4.04
N THR A 85 5.56 9.26 2.92
CA THR A 85 4.85 9.29 1.64
C THR A 85 3.62 8.37 1.66
N GLU A 86 3.74 7.16 2.21
CA GLU A 86 2.62 6.24 2.34
C GLU A 86 1.48 6.83 3.17
N GLU A 87 1.79 7.37 4.36
CA GLU A 87 0.78 7.94 5.26
C GLU A 87 0.09 9.18 4.66
N VAL A 88 0.83 10.04 3.94
CA VAL A 88 0.25 11.22 3.28
C VAL A 88 -0.79 10.83 2.22
N PHE A 89 -0.56 9.74 1.48
CA PHE A 89 -1.44 9.33 0.37
C PHE A 89 -2.43 8.22 0.71
N LYS A 90 -2.37 7.61 1.91
CA LYS A 90 -3.37 6.65 2.39
C LYS A 90 -4.77 7.26 2.53
N GLY A 91 -4.86 8.58 2.68
CA GLY A 91 -6.12 9.30 2.92
C GLY A 91 -6.56 9.11 4.36
N THR A 92 -6.46 10.18 5.17
CA THR A 92 -6.94 10.25 6.55
C THR A 92 -8.45 10.09 6.65
#